data_AF-A0A4U3KTF6-F1
#
_entry.id   AF-A0A4U3KTF6-F1
#
_cell.length_a   1.000
_cell.length_b   1.000
_cell.length_c   1.000
_cell.angle_alpha   90.00
_cell.angle_beta   90.00
_cell.angle_gamma   90.00
#
_symmetry.space_group_name_H-M   'P 1'
#
loop_
_entity.id
_entity.type
_entity.pdbx_description
1 polymer ?
#
loop_
_entity_poly.entity_id
_entity_poly.type
_entity_poly.pdbx_seq_one_letter_code
_entity_poly.pdbx_strand_id
1 'polypeptide(L)'
;LTVYLFAPEYGVDLYQSRTVIWEGIGRFTLTQEELFYEFNLVLKYFCTIPLALIFLLTTNPSEFASSLNRIGVSYRISYAVALAIRYIPDIQEDFFNISLAQQARGYEMSKKGRLGQRIKGVAQIVLPLILSSLDRIETVSTAMELRRFGQKKNRTWYAQQPFHLRDFSVMLLALCLLGISFWLFHVNGGRF
;
A
#
# COMPACT_ATOMS: atom_id res chain seq x y z
N LEU A 1 -19.93 1.89 7.56
CA LEU A 1 -20.53 3.26 7.67
C LEU A 1 -20.64 3.95 6.32
N THR A 2 -19.58 3.94 5.49
CA THR A 2 -19.69 4.42 4.10
C THR A 2 -20.67 3.57 3.28
N VAL A 3 -20.70 2.24 3.50
CA VAL A 3 -21.66 1.37 2.80
C VAL A 3 -23.09 1.71 3.21
N TYR A 4 -23.38 1.79 4.51
CA TYR A 4 -24.67 2.26 5.02
C TYR A 4 -25.13 3.62 4.44
N LEU A 5 -24.21 4.58 4.23
CA LEU A 5 -24.55 5.89 3.69
C LEU A 5 -25.06 5.83 2.22
N PHE A 6 -24.46 4.95 1.40
CA PHE A 6 -24.79 4.85 -0.03
C PHE A 6 -25.79 3.74 -0.35
N ALA A 7 -25.82 2.67 0.45
CA ALA A 7 -26.66 1.48 0.28
C ALA A 7 -27.08 0.91 1.66
N PRO A 8 -28.05 1.56 2.35
CA PRO A 8 -28.48 1.17 3.70
C PRO A 8 -29.19 -0.18 3.81
N GLU A 9 -29.63 -0.77 2.68
CA GLU A 9 -30.26 -2.11 2.64
C GLU A 9 -29.35 -3.15 1.98
N TYR A 10 -28.04 -2.90 1.84
CA TYR A 10 -27.11 -3.83 1.19
C TYR A 10 -27.04 -5.20 1.88
N GLY A 11 -27.08 -5.23 3.20
CA GLY A 11 -27.15 -6.46 3.99
C GLY A 11 -28.44 -7.23 3.76
N VAL A 12 -29.57 -6.54 3.54
CA VAL A 12 -30.86 -7.18 3.25
C VAL A 12 -30.81 -7.88 1.89
N ASP A 13 -30.25 -7.22 0.88
CA ASP A 13 -30.05 -7.80 -0.44
C ASP A 13 -29.10 -9.01 -0.40
N LEU A 14 -28.07 -8.96 0.45
CA LEU A 14 -27.08 -10.03 0.58
C LEU A 14 -27.64 -11.26 1.31
N TYR A 15 -28.34 -11.05 2.43
CA TYR A 15 -28.85 -12.12 3.29
C TYR A 15 -30.26 -12.58 2.90
N GLN A 16 -30.95 -11.86 1.99
CA GLN A 16 -32.31 -12.17 1.52
C GLN A 16 -33.34 -12.26 2.67
N SER A 17 -33.06 -11.60 3.80
CA SER A 17 -33.92 -11.47 4.97
C SER A 17 -33.98 -10.01 5.41
N ARG A 18 -35.12 -9.57 5.92
CA ARG A 18 -35.33 -8.18 6.35
C ARG A 18 -35.89 -8.14 7.77
N THR A 19 -35.03 -7.84 8.73
CA THR A 19 -35.42 -7.64 10.12
C THR A 19 -35.13 -6.20 10.53
N VAL A 20 -36.19 -5.39 10.56
CA VAL A 20 -36.05 -3.95 10.85
C VAL A 20 -35.93 -3.71 12.34
N ILE A 21 -34.84 -3.08 12.77
CA ILE A 21 -34.61 -2.68 14.16
C ILE A 21 -35.12 -1.27 14.39
N TRP A 22 -34.87 -0.38 13.43
CA TRP A 22 -35.30 1.01 13.50
C TRP A 22 -35.62 1.54 12.09
N GLU A 23 -36.87 1.98 11.91
CA GLU A 23 -37.27 2.74 10.74
C GLU A 23 -36.81 4.19 10.95
N GLY A 24 -35.68 4.53 10.32
CA GLY A 24 -35.19 5.90 10.31
C GLY A 24 -35.98 6.79 9.36
N ILE A 25 -35.37 7.92 9.00
CA ILE A 25 -36.00 8.88 8.09
C ILE A 25 -35.65 8.52 6.64
N GLY A 26 -36.65 8.09 5.87
CA GLY A 26 -36.53 7.85 4.43
C GLY A 26 -35.75 6.58 4.09
N ARG A 27 -34.69 6.70 3.28
CA ARG A 27 -33.90 5.56 2.78
C ARG A 27 -33.04 4.89 3.86
N PHE A 28 -32.85 5.53 5.02
CA PHE A 28 -31.98 5.04 6.09
C PHE A 28 -32.76 4.15 7.06
N THR A 29 -32.99 2.90 6.66
CA THR A 29 -33.54 1.85 7.51
C THR A 29 -32.40 1.09 8.18
N LEU A 30 -32.45 0.92 9.50
CA LEU A 30 -31.48 0.13 10.23
C LEU A 30 -32.00 -1.30 10.38
N THR A 31 -31.38 -2.23 9.67
CA THR A 31 -31.72 -3.66 9.71
C THR A 31 -30.65 -4.47 10.45
N GLN A 32 -31.05 -5.61 11.00
CA GLN A 32 -30.12 -6.51 11.70
C GLN A 32 -29.08 -7.07 10.73
N GLU A 33 -29.49 -7.35 9.50
CA GLU A 33 -28.67 -7.86 8.41
C GLU A 33 -27.58 -6.86 7.99
N GLU A 34 -27.95 -5.57 7.86
CA GLU A 34 -26.99 -4.50 7.56
C GLU A 34 -25.98 -4.30 8.71
N LEU A 35 -26.44 -4.33 9.96
CA LEU A 35 -25.55 -4.22 11.12
C LEU A 35 -24.57 -5.39 11.19
N PHE A 36 -25.04 -6.61 10.92
CA PHE A 36 -24.19 -7.79 10.85
C PHE A 36 -23.19 -7.71 9.70
N TYR A 37 -23.60 -7.21 8.53
CA TYR A 37 -22.71 -6.98 7.40
C TYR A 37 -21.60 -5.96 7.74
N GLU A 38 -21.97 -4.79 8.26
CA GLU A 38 -21.02 -3.74 8.64
C GLU A 38 -20.06 -4.21 9.76
N PHE A 39 -20.54 -5.03 10.70
CA PHE A 39 -19.67 -5.66 11.70
C PHE A 39 -18.63 -6.59 11.07
N ASN A 40 -19.03 -7.44 10.12
CA ASN A 40 -18.10 -8.30 9.38
C ASN A 40 -17.09 -7.49 8.56
N LEU A 41 -17.53 -6.38 7.96
CA LEU A 41 -16.67 -5.46 7.21
C LEU A 41 -15.59 -4.84 8.13
N VAL A 42 -15.99 -4.37 9.31
CA VAL A 42 -15.08 -3.83 10.32
C VAL A 42 -14.07 -4.89 10.75
N LEU A 43 -14.52 -6.12 11.04
CA LEU A 43 -13.64 -7.22 11.42
C LEU A 43 -12.64 -7.56 10.30
N LYS A 44 -13.09 -7.58 9.03
CA LYS A 44 -12.23 -7.80 7.86
C LYS A 44 -11.12 -6.75 7.77
N TYR A 45 -11.44 -5.47 7.96
CA TYR A 45 -10.44 -4.41 7.93
C TYR A 45 -9.52 -4.43 9.14
N PHE A 46 -10.06 -4.76 10.32
CA PHE A 46 -9.28 -4.91 11.54
C PHE A 46 -8.25 -6.04 11.43
N CYS A 47 -8.55 -7.12 10.70
CA CYS A 47 -7.58 -8.20 10.46
C CYS A 47 -6.58 -7.89 9.34
N THR A 48 -7.00 -7.20 8.27
CA THR A 48 -6.16 -6.99 7.08
C THR A 48 -5.23 -5.79 7.19
N ILE A 49 -5.67 -4.68 7.77
CA ILE A 49 -4.87 -3.44 7.86
C ILE A 49 -3.61 -3.62 8.73
N PRO A 50 -3.68 -4.17 9.96
CA PRO A 50 -2.49 -4.34 10.79
C PRO A 50 -1.45 -5.25 10.15
N LEU A 51 -1.87 -6.29 9.41
CA LEU A 51 -0.95 -7.18 8.70
C LEU A 51 -0.12 -6.42 7.66
N ALA A 52 -0.77 -5.57 6.87
CA ALA A 52 -0.09 -4.71 5.89
C ALA A 52 0.84 -3.70 6.56
N LEU A 53 0.42 -3.12 7.69
CA LEU A 53 1.23 -2.17 8.45
C LEU A 53 2.47 -2.83 9.09
N ILE A 54 2.33 -4.02 9.68
CA ILE A 54 3.46 -4.78 10.20
C ILE A 54 4.46 -5.02 9.06
N PHE A 55 3.99 -5.53 7.91
CA PHE A 55 4.85 -5.73 6.75
C PHE A 55 5.59 -4.45 6.33
N LEU A 56 4.89 -3.32 6.24
CA LEU A 56 5.46 -2.05 5.83
C LEU A 56 6.49 -1.50 6.84
N LEU A 57 6.23 -1.66 8.14
CA LEU A 57 7.03 -1.05 9.20
C LEU A 57 8.20 -1.92 9.66
N THR A 58 8.09 -3.25 9.56
CA THR A 58 9.12 -4.17 10.08
C THR A 58 10.05 -4.71 9.00
N THR A 59 9.70 -4.58 7.72
CA THR A 59 10.50 -5.16 6.62
C THR A 59 11.47 -4.14 6.05
N ASN A 60 12.76 -4.45 6.05
CA ASN A 60 13.75 -3.59 5.41
C ASN A 60 13.65 -3.69 3.87
N PRO A 61 13.69 -2.59 3.11
CA PRO A 61 13.66 -2.63 1.64
C PRO A 61 14.73 -3.53 1.01
N SER A 62 15.91 -3.62 1.65
CA SER A 62 17.02 -4.47 1.19
C SER A 62 16.75 -5.96 1.37
N GLU A 63 16.07 -6.34 2.45
CA GLU A 63 15.64 -7.72 2.72
C GLU A 63 14.49 -8.13 1.80
N PHE A 64 13.57 -7.21 1.52
CA PHE A 64 12.50 -7.43 0.56
C PHE A 64 13.05 -7.67 -0.85
N ALA A 65 14.03 -6.87 -1.28
CA ALA A 65 14.69 -7.08 -2.57
C ALA A 65 15.47 -8.39 -2.65
N SER A 66 16.20 -8.78 -1.60
CA SER A 66 16.89 -10.07 -1.59
C SER A 66 15.91 -11.24 -1.69
N SER A 67 14.75 -11.12 -1.03
CA SER A 67 13.66 -12.08 -1.09
C SER A 67 13.04 -12.19 -2.50
N LEU A 68 12.81 -11.05 -3.18
CA LEU A 68 12.35 -11.04 -4.58
C LEU A 68 13.32 -11.78 -5.49
N ASN A 69 14.63 -11.55 -5.32
CA ASN A 69 15.64 -12.21 -6.15
C ASN A 69 15.66 -13.73 -5.92
N ARG A 70 15.42 -14.17 -4.68
CA ARG A 70 15.35 -15.59 -4.31
C ARG A 70 14.15 -16.31 -4.94
N ILE A 71 13.04 -15.61 -5.16
CA ILE A 71 11.83 -16.14 -5.80
C ILE A 71 11.99 -16.22 -7.34
N GLY A 72 13.11 -15.74 -7.90
CA GLY A 72 13.43 -15.84 -9.33
C GLY A 72 13.35 -14.52 -10.09
N VAL A 73 13.05 -13.41 -9.41
CA VAL A 73 13.12 -12.07 -10.02
C VAL A 73 14.58 -11.70 -10.30
N SER A 74 14.86 -11.09 -11.46
CA SER A 74 16.20 -10.63 -11.78
C SER A 74 16.73 -9.66 -10.73
N TYR A 75 17.99 -9.79 -10.31
CA TYR A 75 18.58 -8.94 -9.28
C TYR A 75 18.53 -7.45 -9.66
N ARG A 76 18.49 -7.13 -10.96
CA ARG A 76 18.35 -5.75 -11.45
C ARG A 76 16.99 -5.16 -11.06
N ILE A 77 15.92 -5.93 -11.24
CA ILE A 77 14.55 -5.54 -10.89
C ILE A 77 14.41 -5.48 -9.37
N SER A 78 14.87 -6.52 -8.66
CA SER A 78 14.86 -6.53 -7.19
C SER A 78 15.57 -5.32 -6.59
N TYR A 79 16.74 -4.97 -7.12
CA TYR A 79 17.50 -3.80 -6.67
C TYR A 79 16.80 -2.48 -7.02
N ALA A 80 16.19 -2.37 -8.20
CA ALA A 80 15.41 -1.19 -8.59
C ALA A 80 14.22 -0.95 -7.63
N VAL A 81 13.54 -2.01 -7.20
CA VAL A 81 12.45 -1.91 -6.20
C VAL A 81 12.97 -1.41 -4.86
N ALA A 82 14.06 -1.97 -4.33
CA ALA A 82 14.67 -1.48 -3.09
C ALA A 82 15.11 -0.01 -3.20
N LEU A 83 15.69 0.37 -4.33
CA LEU A 83 16.13 1.75 -4.58
C LEU A 83 14.95 2.72 -4.62
N ALA A 84 13.87 2.35 -5.31
CA ALA A 84 12.65 3.15 -5.36
C ALA A 84 12.08 3.39 -3.96
N ILE A 85 11.95 2.34 -3.13
CA ILE A 85 11.45 2.47 -1.76
C ILE A 85 12.38 3.35 -0.92
N ARG A 86 13.70 3.18 -1.06
CA ARG A 86 14.71 3.98 -0.35
C ARG A 86 14.69 5.47 -0.74
N TYR A 87 14.27 5.81 -1.95
CA TYR A 87 14.20 7.20 -2.42
C TYR A 87 12.88 7.90 -2.11
N ILE A 88 11.85 7.20 -1.62
CA ILE A 88 10.61 7.85 -1.20
C ILE A 88 10.86 8.94 -0.13
N PRO A 89 11.62 8.68 0.95
CA PRO A 89 11.94 9.71 1.95
C PRO A 89 12.71 10.90 1.36
N ASP A 90 13.71 10.64 0.51
CA ASP A 90 14.50 11.69 -0.15
C ASP A 90 13.60 12.58 -1.02
N ILE A 91 12.69 11.98 -1.81
CA ILE A 91 11.74 12.71 -2.66
C ILE A 91 10.76 13.53 -1.82
N GLN A 92 10.35 13.02 -0.65
CA GLN A 92 9.50 13.77 0.27
C GLN A 92 10.22 15.00 0.82
N GLU A 93 11.49 14.84 1.23
CA GLU A 93 12.32 15.95 1.69
C GLU A 93 12.53 16.99 0.59
N ASP A 94 12.88 16.56 -0.63
CA ASP A 94 13.02 17.42 -1.80
C ASP A 94 11.70 18.17 -2.09
N PHE A 95 10.56 17.48 -2.01
CA PHE A 95 9.24 18.10 -2.17
C PHE A 95 8.99 19.18 -1.11
N PHE A 96 9.29 18.92 0.17
CA PHE A 96 9.11 19.91 1.23
C PHE A 96 10.02 21.12 1.04
N ASN A 97 11.29 20.90 0.70
CA ASN A 97 12.26 21.96 0.44
C ASN A 97 11.84 22.84 -0.75
N ILE A 98 11.44 22.22 -1.87
CA ILE A 98 10.96 22.94 -3.05
C ILE A 98 9.67 23.69 -2.72
N SER A 99 8.74 23.07 -1.99
CA SER A 99 7.50 23.71 -1.54
C SER A 99 7.78 24.97 -0.72
N LEU A 100 8.70 24.92 0.25
CA LEU A 100 9.09 26.08 1.05
C LEU A 100 9.73 27.18 0.18
N ALA A 101 10.59 26.81 -0.76
CA ALA A 101 11.20 27.76 -1.69
C ALA A 101 10.16 28.44 -2.60
N GLN A 102 9.16 27.71 -3.09
CA GLN A 102 8.08 28.28 -3.90
C GLN A 102 7.17 29.19 -3.06
N GLN A 103 6.91 28.85 -1.79
CA GLN A 103 6.18 29.73 -0.87
C GLN A 103 6.93 31.04 -0.62
N ALA A 104 8.26 31.00 -0.47
CA ALA A 104 9.09 32.20 -0.37
C ALA A 104 9.06 33.07 -1.64
N ARG A 105 8.85 32.47 -2.81
CA ARG A 105 8.64 33.17 -4.10
C ARG A 105 7.22 33.75 -4.26
N GLY A 106 6.37 33.65 -3.23
CA GLY A 106 5.03 34.24 -3.21
C GLY A 106 3.91 33.30 -3.70
N TYR A 107 4.18 32.02 -3.93
CA TYR A 107 3.12 31.07 -4.24
C TYR A 107 2.39 30.63 -2.96
N GLU A 108 1.15 31.08 -2.80
CA GLU A 108 0.33 30.73 -1.64
C GLU A 108 -0.25 29.30 -1.76
N MET A 109 0.40 28.35 -1.11
CA MET A 109 -0.05 26.95 -1.05
C MET A 109 -0.99 26.65 0.13
N SER A 110 -1.23 27.64 0.98
CA SER A 110 -2.04 27.48 2.19
C SER A 110 -3.51 27.22 1.88
N LYS A 111 -4.25 26.66 2.85
CA LYS A 111 -5.71 26.49 2.81
C LYS A 111 -6.48 27.80 2.60
N LYS A 112 -5.81 28.95 2.66
CA LYS A 112 -6.37 30.28 2.40
C LYS A 112 -6.30 30.73 0.93
N GLY A 113 -5.40 30.16 0.11
CA GLY A 113 -5.25 30.51 -1.31
C GLY A 113 -6.35 29.93 -2.20
N ARG A 114 -6.62 30.53 -3.36
CA ARG A 114 -7.63 30.04 -4.32
C ARG A 114 -7.20 28.69 -4.92
N LEU A 115 -8.17 27.82 -5.22
CA LEU A 115 -7.93 26.46 -5.75
C LEU A 115 -7.01 26.46 -7.00
N GLY A 116 -7.24 27.40 -7.93
CA GLY A 116 -6.39 27.55 -9.13
C GLY A 116 -4.94 27.98 -8.83
N GLN A 117 -4.72 28.80 -7.79
CA GLN A 117 -3.36 29.19 -7.37
C GLN A 117 -2.62 28.00 -6.78
N ARG A 118 -3.31 27.11 -6.06
CA ARG A 118 -2.71 25.87 -5.53
C ARG A 118 -2.32 24.90 -6.63
N ILE A 119 -3.18 24.72 -7.64
CA ILE A 119 -2.87 23.85 -8.79
C ILE A 119 -1.63 24.37 -9.52
N LYS A 120 -1.59 25.68 -9.82
CA LYS A 120 -0.42 26.32 -10.42
C LYS A 120 0.83 26.14 -9.56
N GLY A 121 0.66 26.27 -8.25
CA GLY A 121 1.73 26.08 -7.29
C GLY A 121 2.30 24.66 -7.24
N VAL A 122 1.44 23.64 -7.26
CA VAL A 122 1.86 22.23 -7.37
C VAL A 122 2.63 22.01 -8.67
N ALA A 123 2.17 22.56 -9.80
CA ALA A 123 2.87 22.44 -11.07
C ALA A 123 4.30 23.04 -11.02
N GLN A 124 4.50 24.11 -10.25
CA GLN A 124 5.83 24.74 -10.04
C GLN A 124 6.76 23.93 -9.13
N ILE A 125 6.23 22.97 -8.36
CA ILE A 125 7.03 22.03 -7.54
C ILE A 125 7.41 20.80 -8.36
N VAL A 126 6.48 20.28 -9.16
CA VAL A 126 6.66 19.05 -9.95
C VAL A 126 7.85 19.16 -10.90
N LEU A 127 8.00 20.28 -11.62
CA LEU A 127 9.09 20.42 -12.59
C LEU A 127 10.48 20.38 -11.92
N PRO A 128 10.79 21.19 -10.89
CA PRO A 128 12.05 21.07 -10.15
C PRO A 128 12.27 19.69 -9.52
N LEU A 129 11.21 19.06 -9.00
CA LEU A 129 11.31 17.74 -8.39
C LEU A 129 11.69 16.66 -9.42
N ILE A 130 11.13 16.74 -10.64
CA ILE A 130 11.50 15.85 -11.75
C ILE A 130 12.95 16.07 -12.14
N LEU A 131 13.39 17.32 -12.32
CA LEU A 131 14.77 17.64 -12.69
C LEU A 131 15.76 17.12 -11.63
N SER A 132 15.49 17.39 -10.35
CA SER A 132 16.31 16.89 -9.24
C SER A 132 16.34 15.35 -9.19
N SER A 133 15.22 14.70 -9.50
CA SER A 133 15.16 13.24 -9.59
C SER A 133 15.98 12.69 -10.76
N LEU A 134 15.98 13.37 -11.91
CA LEU A 134 16.79 12.99 -13.08
C LEU A 134 18.29 13.12 -12.80
N ASP A 135 18.72 14.23 -12.20
CA ASP A 135 20.13 14.45 -11.81
C ASP A 135 20.59 13.37 -10.81
N ARG A 136 19.72 12.99 -9.88
CA ARG A 136 19.96 11.89 -8.94
C ARG A 136 20.10 10.55 -9.67
N ILE A 137 19.22 10.26 -10.63
CA ILE A 137 19.29 9.03 -11.43
C ILE A 137 20.62 8.96 -12.20
N GLU A 138 21.05 10.05 -12.84
CA GLU A 138 22.32 10.10 -13.57
C GLU A 138 23.52 9.83 -12.65
N THR A 139 23.55 10.51 -11.50
CA THR A 139 24.61 10.34 -10.49
C THR A 139 24.67 8.90 -9.98
N VAL A 140 23.51 8.32 -9.68
CA VAL A 140 23.39 6.96 -9.12
C VAL A 140 23.72 5.91 -10.17
N SER A 141 23.23 6.06 -11.40
CA SER A 141 23.53 5.15 -12.51
C SER A 141 25.02 5.13 -12.81
N THR A 142 25.65 6.31 -12.92
CA THR A 142 27.09 6.44 -13.12
C THR A 142 27.87 5.77 -12.00
N ALA A 143 27.49 6.00 -10.73
CA ALA A 143 28.11 5.33 -9.58
C ALA A 143 27.91 3.80 -9.59
N MET A 144 26.77 3.32 -10.08
CA MET A 144 26.47 1.90 -10.23
C MET A 144 27.34 1.27 -11.33
N GLU A 145 27.54 1.94 -12.46
CA GLU A 145 28.41 1.49 -13.55
C GLU A 145 29.87 1.39 -13.10
N LEU A 146 30.39 2.41 -12.38
CA LEU A 146 31.72 2.39 -11.79
C LEU A 146 31.92 1.22 -10.81
N ARG A 147 30.86 0.83 -10.10
CA ARG A 147 30.83 -0.33 -9.20
C ARG A 147 30.56 -1.66 -9.92
N ARG A 148 30.61 -1.68 -11.25
CA ARG A 148 30.37 -2.85 -12.12
C ARG A 148 28.99 -3.49 -11.90
N PHE A 149 27.99 -2.69 -11.54
CA PHE A 149 26.60 -3.16 -11.51
C PHE A 149 26.20 -3.65 -12.90
N GLY A 150 25.45 -4.75 -13.00
CA GLY A 150 24.99 -5.24 -14.30
C GLY A 150 25.94 -6.24 -14.99
N GLN A 151 27.24 -6.27 -14.65
CA GLN A 151 28.23 -7.06 -15.40
C GLN A 151 28.11 -8.59 -15.21
N LYS A 152 27.62 -9.04 -14.05
CA LYS A 152 27.42 -10.47 -13.77
C LYS A 152 25.95 -10.86 -13.92
N LYS A 153 25.71 -12.14 -14.25
CA LYS A 153 24.36 -12.74 -14.29
C LYS A 153 23.74 -12.83 -12.89
N ASN A 154 24.55 -13.12 -11.89
CA ASN A 154 24.13 -13.31 -10.50
C ASN A 154 24.85 -12.33 -9.55
N ARG A 155 24.20 -12.01 -8.43
CA ARG A 155 24.71 -11.11 -7.39
C ARG A 155 24.55 -11.76 -6.02
N THR A 156 25.51 -11.54 -5.12
CA THR A 156 25.40 -11.91 -3.71
C THR A 156 24.72 -10.80 -2.91
N TRP A 157 23.92 -11.18 -1.90
CA TRP A 157 23.13 -10.24 -1.11
C TRP A 157 23.64 -10.22 0.33
N TYR A 158 23.94 -9.02 0.83
CA TYR A 158 24.34 -8.84 2.23
C TYR A 158 23.15 -8.98 3.19
N ALA A 159 22.03 -8.36 2.86
CA ALA A 159 20.77 -8.43 3.64
C ALA A 159 19.94 -9.67 3.29
N GLN A 160 20.58 -10.82 3.07
CA GLN A 160 19.88 -12.07 2.81
C GLN A 160 19.43 -12.70 4.13
N GLN A 161 18.11 -12.89 4.30
CA GLN A 161 17.54 -13.60 5.44
C GLN A 161 17.46 -15.12 5.13
N PRO A 162 18.18 -15.98 5.87
CA PRO A 162 18.02 -17.42 5.75
C PRO A 162 16.65 -17.85 6.34
N PHE A 163 16.06 -18.90 5.79
CA PHE A 163 14.83 -19.45 6.37
C PHE A 163 15.16 -20.19 7.67
N HIS A 164 14.42 -19.88 8.73
CA HIS A 164 14.45 -20.60 9.98
C HIS A 164 13.31 -21.61 10.06
N LEU A 165 13.44 -22.60 10.96
CA LEU A 165 12.40 -23.60 11.21
C LEU A 165 11.05 -22.98 11.63
N ARG A 166 11.10 -21.83 12.31
CA ARG A 166 9.91 -21.05 12.66
C ARG A 166 9.16 -20.55 11.42
N ASP A 167 9.87 -20.10 10.40
CA ASP A 167 9.26 -19.60 9.16
C ASP A 167 8.50 -20.72 8.44
N PHE A 168 9.05 -21.94 8.46
CA PHE A 168 8.38 -23.11 7.90
C PHE A 168 7.07 -23.42 8.64
N SER A 169 7.07 -23.33 9.97
CA SER A 169 5.85 -23.56 10.77
C SER A 169 4.77 -22.52 10.49
N VAL A 170 5.14 -21.24 10.33
CA VAL A 170 4.23 -20.15 9.99
C VAL A 170 3.68 -20.31 8.57
N MET A 171 4.54 -20.71 7.62
CA MET A 171 4.14 -20.96 6.24
C MET A 171 3.16 -22.14 6.13
N LEU A 172 3.40 -23.23 6.86
CA LEU A 172 2.48 -24.36 6.92
C LEU A 172 1.13 -23.96 7.51
N LEU A 173 1.13 -23.24 8.63
CA LEU A 173 -0.09 -22.72 9.26
C LEU A 173 -0.89 -21.84 8.29
N ALA A 174 -0.23 -20.93 7.57
CA ALA A 174 -0.87 -20.07 6.58
C ALA A 174 -1.51 -20.89 5.44
N LEU A 175 -0.81 -21.93 4.97
CA LEU A 175 -1.31 -22.82 3.91
C LEU A 175 -2.51 -23.64 4.38
N CYS A 176 -2.50 -24.13 5.63
CA CYS A 176 -3.65 -24.77 6.26
C CYS A 176 -4.85 -23.83 6.38
N LEU A 177 -4.65 -22.59 6.84
CA LEU A 177 -5.71 -21.59 6.93
C LEU A 177 -6.31 -21.25 5.56
N LEU A 178 -5.49 -21.12 4.52
CA LEU A 178 -5.96 -20.94 3.15
C LEU A 178 -6.77 -22.14 2.65
N GLY A 179 -6.30 -23.36 2.93
CA GLY A 179 -7.02 -24.59 2.60
C GLY A 179 -8.39 -24.69 3.29
N ILE A 180 -8.44 -24.36 4.58
CA ILE A 180 -9.70 -24.30 5.35
C ILE A 180 -10.63 -23.23 4.77
N SER A 181 -10.11 -22.05 4.43
CA SER A 181 -10.89 -20.97 3.81
C SER A 181 -11.50 -21.42 2.47
N PHE A 182 -10.71 -22.06 1.60
CA PHE A 182 -11.20 -22.58 0.33
C PHE A 182 -12.23 -23.70 0.51
N TRP A 183 -12.02 -24.58 1.50
CA TRP A 183 -12.97 -25.63 1.85
C TRP A 183 -14.30 -25.05 2.34
N LEU A 184 -14.25 -24.07 3.25
CA LEU A 184 -15.45 -23.36 3.73
C LEU A 184 -16.16 -22.63 2.60
N PHE A 185 -15.43 -22.00 1.68
CA PHE A 185 -15.99 -21.34 0.51
C PHE A 185 -16.74 -22.33 -0.40
N HIS A 186 -16.16 -23.52 -0.61
CA HIS A 186 -16.78 -24.58 -1.40
C HIS A 186 -18.05 -25.13 -0.72
N VAL A 187 -17.99 -25.38 0.60
CA VAL A 187 -19.13 -25.88 1.39
C VAL A 187 -20.28 -24.85 1.46
N ASN A 188 -19.96 -23.55 1.56
CA ASN A 188 -20.95 -22.48 1.56
C ASN A 188 -21.46 -22.09 0.17
N GLY A 189 -21.04 -22.79 -0.90
CA GLY A 189 -21.54 -22.57 -2.26
C GLY A 189 -21.25 -21.19 -2.83
N GLY A 190 -20.18 -20.52 -2.39
CA GLY A 190 -19.80 -19.19 -2.86
C GLY A 190 -20.70 -18.04 -2.38
N ARG A 191 -21.57 -18.27 -1.38
CA ARG A 191 -22.30 -17.21 -0.70
C ARG A 191 -21.46 -16.61 0.43
N PHE A 192 -20.29 -16.06 0.10
CA PHE A 192 -19.52 -15.01 0.82
C PHE A 192 -18.29 -14.65 -0.02
#